data_AF-A0A1B8DAS9-F1
#
_entry.id   AF-A0A1B8DAS9-F1
#
_cell.length_a   1.000
_cell.length_b   1.000
_cell.length_c   1.000
_cell.angle_alpha   90.00
_cell.angle_beta   90.00
_cell.angle_gamma   90.00
#
_symmetry.space_group_name_H-M   'P 1'
#
loop_
_entity.id
_entity.type
_entity.pdbx_description
1 polymer ?
#
loop_
_entity_poly.entity_id
_entity_poly.type
_entity_poly.pdbx_seq_one_letter_code
_entity_poly.pdbx_strand_id
1 'polypeptide(L)'
;MISGGPYTTDDNLDFEPLHALCSQAADTYADALIFAGPVLVSEHPLLASGDFDLPPEAEADPDTTTLKTVFRHLISRPLQSLAAANPSITILLIPSVRDAVSAHVSWPQEPFPFPRKDLGLPKQARVVGNPMTVSINEIVTGISSQDILSELRHEEVTGGAPQAGGILARLPKYIIEQRHFFPLYPPVDRKLLLRTGTVEGAARGALLDVSYLKLGEMLNVRPDLLIVPSALPPFAKVVESVLVINPG
;
A
#
# COMPACT_ATOMS: atom_id res chain seq x y z
N MET A 1 12.04 -3.45 7.36
CA MET A 1 10.90 -2.65 7.88
C MET A 1 9.73 -2.73 6.89
N ILE A 2 8.49 -2.69 7.40
CA ILE A 2 7.26 -2.84 6.60
C ILE A 2 6.30 -1.73 7.02
N SER A 3 5.58 -1.14 6.06
CA SER A 3 4.61 -0.07 6.31
C SER A 3 3.42 -0.18 5.35
N GLY A 4 2.26 0.32 5.79
CA GLY A 4 1.07 0.57 4.98
C GLY A 4 0.72 2.06 5.00
N GLY A 5 0.27 2.61 3.87
CA GLY A 5 -0.24 3.97 3.80
C GLY A 5 -1.68 4.08 4.32
N PRO A 6 -2.22 5.31 4.49
CA PRO A 6 -1.65 6.60 4.10
C PRO A 6 -0.43 7.06 4.92
N TYR A 7 0.43 7.88 4.31
CA TYR A 7 1.65 8.40 4.95
C TYR A 7 1.58 9.89 5.33
N THR A 8 0.37 10.44 5.36
CA THR A 8 0.06 11.81 5.81
C THR A 8 -1.32 11.82 6.47
N THR A 9 -1.56 12.78 7.34
CA THR A 9 -2.88 13.06 7.95
C THR A 9 -3.73 13.91 7.01
N ASP A 10 -5.04 13.97 7.22
CA ASP A 10 -5.99 14.62 6.31
C ASP A 10 -5.95 16.17 6.31
N ASP A 11 -5.25 16.77 7.27
CA ASP A 11 -5.21 18.21 7.51
C ASP A 11 -4.08 18.95 6.78
N ASN A 12 -3.04 18.25 6.34
CA ASN A 12 -1.87 18.84 5.67
C ASN A 12 -1.18 17.85 4.71
N LEU A 13 -0.18 18.33 3.98
CA LEU A 13 0.65 17.54 3.07
C LEU A 13 2.13 17.57 3.50
N ASP A 14 2.41 17.62 4.80
CA ASP A 14 3.76 17.66 5.34
C ASP A 14 4.40 16.27 5.42
N PHE A 15 3.61 15.20 5.27
CA PHE A 15 4.09 13.81 5.26
C PHE A 15 4.96 13.45 6.48
N GLU A 16 4.66 14.02 7.65
CA GLU A 16 5.42 13.76 8.89
C GLU A 16 5.57 12.26 9.19
N PRO A 17 4.54 11.39 9.01
CA PRO A 17 4.70 9.95 9.19
C PRO A 17 5.73 9.33 8.22
N LEU A 18 5.78 9.76 6.96
CA LEU A 18 6.78 9.32 5.99
C LEU A 18 8.18 9.72 6.41
N HIS A 19 8.35 10.97 6.86
CA HIS A 19 9.63 11.48 7.34
C HIS A 19 10.11 10.68 8.55
N ALA A 20 9.24 10.45 9.54
CA ALA A 20 9.57 9.65 10.72
C ALA A 20 9.96 8.21 10.36
N LEU A 21 9.23 7.58 9.43
CA LEU A 21 9.54 6.24 8.93
C LEU A 21 10.90 6.18 8.23
N CYS A 22 11.22 7.17 7.40
CA CYS A 22 12.50 7.27 6.71
C CYS A 22 13.65 7.49 7.70
N SER A 23 13.49 8.39 8.68
CA SER A 23 14.47 8.61 9.73
C SER A 23 14.72 7.34 10.54
N GLN A 24 13.67 6.66 10.97
CA GLN A 24 13.80 5.40 11.69
C GLN A 24 14.53 4.33 10.86
N ALA A 25 14.21 4.20 9.57
CA ALA A 25 14.89 3.25 8.69
C ALA A 25 16.38 3.56 8.49
N ALA A 26 16.76 4.83 8.48
CA ALA A 26 18.15 5.26 8.45
C ALA A 26 18.85 4.95 9.79
N ASP A 27 18.24 5.33 10.91
CA ASP A 27 18.80 5.16 12.26
C ASP A 27 19.00 3.68 12.62
N THR A 28 18.08 2.80 12.19
CA THR A 28 18.18 1.36 12.42
C THR A 28 18.98 0.62 11.34
N TYR A 29 19.54 1.32 10.34
CA TYR A 29 20.22 0.73 9.19
C TYR A 29 19.43 -0.41 8.54
N ALA A 30 18.15 -0.18 8.25
CA ALA A 30 17.30 -1.23 7.71
C ALA A 30 17.83 -1.74 6.36
N ASP A 31 17.89 -3.06 6.17
CA ASP A 31 18.32 -3.67 4.89
C ASP A 31 17.27 -3.46 3.79
N ALA A 32 15.99 -3.51 4.17
CA ALA A 32 14.87 -3.30 3.27
C ALA A 32 13.74 -2.51 3.93
N LEU A 33 13.09 -1.66 3.15
CA LEU A 33 11.88 -0.92 3.54
C LEU A 33 10.79 -1.14 2.48
N ILE A 34 9.68 -1.73 2.90
CA ILE A 34 8.51 -2.02 2.08
C ILE A 34 7.44 -0.95 2.36
N PHE A 35 7.04 -0.25 1.31
CA PHE A 35 5.95 0.72 1.28
C PHE A 35 4.77 0.12 0.54
N ALA A 36 3.76 -0.34 1.27
CA ALA A 36 2.49 -0.71 0.66
C ALA A 36 1.59 0.52 0.59
N GLY A 37 1.15 0.87 -0.63
CA GLY A 37 0.36 2.06 -0.88
C GLY A 37 -0.98 2.08 -0.14
N PRO A 38 -1.72 3.20 -0.23
CA PRO A 38 -1.42 4.35 -1.09
C PRO A 38 -0.31 5.25 -0.53
N VAL A 39 0.62 5.64 -1.41
CA VAL A 39 1.73 6.54 -1.07
C VAL A 39 1.29 7.99 -1.22
N LEU A 40 0.62 8.33 -2.33
CA LEU A 40 0.00 9.64 -2.55
C LEU A 40 -1.50 9.44 -2.76
N VAL A 41 -2.29 9.62 -1.71
CA VAL A 41 -3.72 9.28 -1.70
C VAL A 41 -4.53 10.28 -2.52
N SER A 42 -5.11 9.85 -3.64
CA SER A 42 -5.93 10.75 -4.47
C SER A 42 -7.25 11.17 -3.82
N GLU A 43 -7.71 10.47 -2.78
CA GLU A 43 -8.88 10.86 -1.98
C GLU A 43 -8.54 11.74 -0.76
N HIS A 44 -7.28 12.17 -0.60
CA HIS A 44 -6.89 13.14 0.44
C HIS A 44 -7.59 14.48 0.20
N PRO A 45 -8.16 15.15 1.23
CA PRO A 45 -8.95 16.38 1.05
C PRO A 45 -8.26 17.44 0.17
N LEU A 46 -7.00 17.77 0.48
CA LEU A 46 -6.23 18.79 -0.23
C LEU A 46 -5.86 18.38 -1.66
N LEU A 47 -5.59 17.09 -1.91
CA LEU A 47 -5.27 16.61 -3.27
C LEU A 47 -6.53 16.53 -4.14
N ALA A 48 -7.67 16.21 -3.54
CA ALA A 48 -8.95 16.16 -4.21
C ALA A 48 -9.51 17.55 -4.54
N SER A 49 -9.32 18.53 -3.65
CA SER A 49 -9.70 19.93 -3.90
C SER A 49 -8.72 20.67 -4.80
N GLY A 50 -7.45 20.25 -4.82
CA GLY A 50 -6.36 20.99 -5.44
C GLY A 50 -5.96 22.25 -4.66
N ASP A 51 -6.44 22.40 -3.43
CA ASP A 51 -6.23 23.58 -2.58
C ASP A 51 -4.99 23.38 -1.70
N PHE A 52 -3.81 23.42 -2.32
CA PHE A 52 -2.53 23.36 -1.62
C PHE A 52 -1.43 24.01 -2.46
N ASP A 53 -0.46 24.58 -1.77
CA ASP A 53 0.77 25.07 -2.38
C ASP A 53 1.89 24.03 -2.25
N LEU A 54 2.75 23.96 -3.26
CA LEU A 54 4.01 23.22 -3.12
C LEU A 54 5.03 24.08 -2.36
N PRO A 55 6.01 23.44 -1.68
CA PRO A 55 7.09 24.17 -1.04
C PRO A 55 7.78 25.13 -2.02
N PRO A 56 8.20 26.34 -1.57
CA PRO A 56 8.77 27.36 -2.47
C PRO A 56 9.94 26.85 -3.31
N GLU A 57 10.73 25.92 -2.79
CA GLU A 57 11.85 25.30 -3.48
C GLU A 57 11.46 24.31 -4.60
N ALA A 58 10.16 24.12 -4.85
CA ALA A 58 9.70 23.35 -5.99
C ALA A 58 9.86 24.10 -7.32
N GLU A 59 9.96 25.43 -7.28
CA GLU A 59 10.08 26.34 -8.44
C GLU A 59 9.15 25.93 -9.60
N ALA A 60 7.97 25.42 -9.26
CA ALA A 60 7.03 24.86 -10.22
C ALA A 60 5.98 25.91 -10.55
N ASP A 61 5.77 26.15 -11.85
CA ASP A 61 4.66 26.95 -12.34
C ASP A 61 3.33 26.25 -11.97
N PRO A 62 2.44 26.89 -11.20
CA PRO A 62 1.15 26.32 -10.82
C PRO A 62 0.36 25.80 -12.03
N ASP A 63 0.45 26.46 -13.18
CA ASP A 63 -0.32 26.10 -14.38
C ASP A 63 0.20 24.84 -15.10
N THR A 64 1.43 24.39 -14.79
CA THR A 64 2.05 23.21 -15.40
C THR A 64 2.38 22.11 -14.39
N THR A 65 2.09 22.34 -13.12
CA THR A 65 2.36 21.41 -12.04
C THR A 65 1.50 20.17 -12.18
N THR A 66 2.12 19.00 -12.05
CA THR A 66 1.44 17.70 -12.13
C THR A 66 1.58 16.93 -10.83
N LEU A 67 0.74 15.92 -10.61
CA LEU A 67 0.87 15.00 -9.47
C LEU A 67 2.23 14.28 -9.44
N LYS A 68 2.95 14.18 -10.57
CA LYS A 68 4.33 13.68 -10.61
C LYS A 68 5.29 14.66 -9.94
N THR A 69 5.10 15.96 -10.14
CA THR A 69 5.85 17.02 -9.46
C THR A 69 5.59 16.97 -7.96
N VAL A 70 4.32 16.84 -7.55
CA VAL A 70 3.92 16.67 -6.15
C VAL A 70 4.62 15.45 -5.54
N PHE A 71 4.53 14.29 -6.18
CA PHE A 71 5.18 13.06 -5.73
C PHE A 71 6.69 13.21 -5.59
N ARG A 72 7.35 13.86 -6.55
CA ARG A 72 8.80 14.11 -6.50
C ARG A 72 9.20 14.89 -5.25
N HIS A 73 8.40 15.87 -4.86
CA HIS A 73 8.73 16.77 -3.75
C HIS A 73 8.38 16.15 -2.40
N LEU A 74 7.18 15.61 -2.28
CA LEU A 74 6.65 15.14 -1.00
C LEU A 74 7.08 13.69 -0.68
N ILE A 75 7.27 12.85 -1.70
CA ILE A 75 7.60 11.43 -1.50
C ILE A 75 9.06 11.15 -1.82
N SER A 76 9.54 11.56 -3.00
CA SER A 76 10.86 11.14 -3.45
C SER A 76 12.01 11.81 -2.70
N ARG A 77 11.86 13.05 -2.21
CA ARG A 77 12.90 13.72 -1.41
C ARG A 77 13.20 12.99 -0.09
N PRO A 78 12.21 12.63 0.76
CA PRO A 78 12.46 11.79 1.93
C PRO A 78 13.19 10.48 1.59
N LEU A 79 12.79 9.81 0.51
CA LEU A 79 13.43 8.56 0.06
C LEU A 79 14.87 8.78 -0.43
N GLN A 80 15.16 9.91 -1.07
CA GLN A 80 16.52 10.28 -1.45
C GLN A 80 17.40 10.52 -0.22
N SER A 81 16.91 11.22 0.80
CA SER A 81 17.62 11.43 2.06
C SER A 81 17.90 10.11 2.78
N LEU A 82 16.91 9.22 2.84
CA LEU A 82 17.09 7.85 3.36
C LEU A 82 18.17 7.09 2.57
N ALA A 83 18.11 7.11 1.24
CA ALA A 83 19.08 6.44 0.39
C ALA A 83 20.49 7.04 0.46
N ALA A 84 20.63 8.32 0.84
CA ALA A 84 21.91 8.97 1.09
C ALA A 84 22.48 8.55 2.46
N ALA A 85 21.64 8.47 3.49
CA ALA A 85 22.03 8.04 4.83
C ALA A 85 22.35 6.54 4.92
N ASN A 86 21.61 5.71 4.18
CA ASN A 86 21.80 4.26 4.10
C ASN A 86 21.90 3.82 2.62
N PRO A 87 23.08 3.89 2.00
CA PRO A 87 23.24 3.57 0.57
C PRO A 87 22.93 2.13 0.18
N SER A 88 22.97 1.19 1.14
CA SER A 88 22.71 -0.25 0.97
C SER A 88 21.23 -0.64 1.04
N ILE A 89 20.35 0.25 1.49
CA ILE A 89 18.92 -0.07 1.64
C ILE A 89 18.28 -0.49 0.32
N THR A 90 17.36 -1.44 0.38
CA THR A 90 16.42 -1.76 -0.70
C THR A 90 15.05 -1.18 -0.37
N ILE A 91 14.53 -0.29 -1.22
CA ILE A 91 13.20 0.31 -1.05
C ILE A 91 12.24 -0.32 -2.06
N LEU A 92 11.15 -0.91 -1.57
CA LEU A 92 10.11 -1.54 -2.40
C LEU A 92 8.79 -0.79 -2.26
N LEU A 93 8.28 -0.26 -3.37
CA LEU A 93 7.00 0.45 -3.43
C LEU A 93 5.96 -0.45 -4.10
N ILE A 94 4.84 -0.69 -3.41
CA ILE A 94 3.70 -1.43 -3.92
C ILE A 94 2.58 -0.42 -4.18
N PRO A 95 2.11 -0.27 -5.43
CA PRO A 95 1.08 0.70 -5.78
C PRO A 95 -0.26 0.33 -5.14
N SER A 96 -1.15 1.30 -5.06
CA SER A 96 -2.56 1.15 -4.72
C SER A 96 -3.43 1.73 -5.82
N VAL A 97 -4.66 1.22 -5.98
CA VAL A 97 -5.69 1.82 -6.87
C VAL A 97 -6.09 3.22 -6.43
N ARG A 98 -5.65 3.63 -5.23
CA ARG A 98 -5.86 4.95 -4.63
C ARG A 98 -4.70 5.92 -4.88
N ASP A 99 -3.59 5.46 -5.47
CA ASP A 99 -2.43 6.33 -5.76
C ASP A 99 -2.74 7.34 -6.87
N ALA A 100 -2.59 8.63 -6.56
CA ALA A 100 -2.89 9.73 -7.47
C ALA A 100 -1.97 9.79 -8.69
N VAL A 101 -0.76 9.24 -8.58
CA VAL A 101 0.20 9.20 -9.69
C VAL A 101 -0.07 8.06 -10.67
N SER A 102 -0.83 7.03 -10.29
CA SER A 102 -1.06 5.86 -11.15
C SER A 102 -2.24 6.10 -12.09
N ALA A 103 -2.03 5.90 -13.39
CA ALA A 103 -3.11 5.87 -14.37
C ALA A 103 -3.84 4.51 -14.40
N HIS A 104 -3.23 3.47 -13.82
CA HIS A 104 -3.83 2.14 -13.73
C HIS A 104 -4.70 2.09 -12.46
N VAL A 105 -5.99 2.35 -12.62
CA VAL A 105 -6.97 2.53 -11.53
C VAL A 105 -7.75 1.26 -11.19
N SER A 106 -7.31 0.10 -11.65
CA SER A 106 -7.94 -1.20 -11.39
C SER A 106 -6.94 -2.18 -10.80
N TRP A 107 -7.42 -3.14 -10.04
CA TRP A 107 -6.62 -4.22 -9.48
C TRP A 107 -6.87 -5.53 -10.25
N PRO A 108 -5.84 -6.33 -10.56
CA PRO A 108 -4.41 -6.17 -10.26
C PRO A 108 -3.70 -5.05 -11.04
N GLN A 109 -2.72 -4.37 -10.42
CA GLN A 109 -1.96 -3.27 -11.01
C GLN A 109 -0.54 -3.68 -11.44
N GLU A 110 -0.11 -3.13 -12.57
CA GLU A 110 1.31 -3.12 -12.97
C GLU A 110 2.13 -2.11 -12.13
N PRO A 111 3.47 -2.17 -12.12
CA PRO A 111 4.31 -1.11 -11.55
C PRO A 111 3.99 0.25 -12.17
N PHE A 112 4.28 1.37 -11.50
CA PHE A 112 3.99 2.70 -12.06
C PHE A 112 4.50 2.83 -13.51
N PRO A 113 3.65 3.29 -14.46
CA PRO A 113 3.90 3.19 -15.90
C PRO A 113 4.94 4.20 -16.42
N PHE A 114 5.70 4.85 -15.53
CA PHE A 114 6.68 5.87 -15.87
C PHE A 114 8.09 5.44 -15.44
N PRO A 115 9.13 5.89 -16.17
CA PRO A 115 10.50 5.75 -15.72
C PRO A 115 10.69 6.26 -14.28
N ARG A 116 11.47 5.54 -13.48
CA ARG A 116 11.85 5.93 -12.10
C ARG A 116 12.33 7.39 -11.99
N LYS A 117 13.02 7.87 -13.02
CA LYS A 117 13.55 9.24 -13.12
C LYS A 117 12.45 10.31 -13.14
N ASP A 118 11.28 9.99 -13.67
CA ASP A 118 10.15 10.92 -13.81
C ASP A 118 9.48 11.20 -12.46
N LEU A 119 9.52 10.23 -11.55
CA LEU A 119 9.09 10.41 -10.16
C LEU A 119 10.22 10.90 -9.24
N GLY A 120 11.46 10.92 -9.70
CA GLY A 120 12.62 11.35 -8.89
C GLY A 120 13.04 10.36 -7.81
N LEU A 121 12.57 9.11 -7.87
CA LEU A 121 12.91 8.08 -6.89
C LEU A 121 14.43 7.78 -6.89
N PRO A 122 15.05 7.41 -5.75
CA PRO A 122 16.47 7.03 -5.67
C PRO A 122 16.75 5.68 -6.37
N LYS A 123 18.02 5.35 -6.65
CA LYS A 123 18.40 4.08 -7.33
C LYS A 123 18.06 2.83 -6.52
N GLN A 124 17.96 2.98 -5.20
CA GLN A 124 17.58 1.96 -4.23
C GLN A 124 16.08 1.63 -4.26
N ALA A 125 15.25 2.50 -4.85
CA ALA A 125 13.82 2.33 -4.90
C ALA A 125 13.35 1.62 -6.18
N ARG A 126 12.48 0.63 -6.00
CA ARG A 126 11.81 -0.12 -7.06
C ARG A 126 10.32 -0.13 -6.80
N VAL A 127 9.55 0.12 -7.85
CA VAL A 127 8.10 -0.07 -7.84
C VAL A 127 7.82 -1.45 -8.43
N VAL A 128 6.96 -2.23 -7.79
CA VAL A 128 6.51 -3.54 -8.28
C VAL A 128 5.00 -3.54 -8.52
N GLY A 129 4.44 -4.67 -9.00
CA GLY A 129 3.00 -4.80 -9.19
C GLY A 129 2.24 -4.89 -7.86
N ASN A 130 0.91 -4.85 -7.96
CA ASN A 130 0.01 -5.11 -6.84
C ASN A 130 -1.10 -6.08 -7.29
N PRO A 131 -1.14 -7.31 -6.76
CA PRO A 131 -0.26 -7.85 -5.74
C PRO A 131 1.11 -8.26 -6.33
N MET A 132 2.05 -8.65 -5.47
CA MET A 132 3.33 -9.21 -5.90
C MET A 132 3.82 -10.26 -4.92
N THR A 133 4.51 -11.29 -5.43
CA THR A 133 5.33 -12.20 -4.61
C THR A 133 6.80 -11.97 -4.92
N VAL A 134 7.60 -11.64 -3.90
CA VAL A 134 9.03 -11.34 -4.02
C VAL A 134 9.83 -12.24 -3.07
N SER A 135 11.05 -12.59 -3.45
CA SER A 135 12.00 -13.23 -2.54
C SER A 135 12.88 -12.15 -1.92
N ILE A 136 12.83 -12.03 -0.59
CA ILE A 136 13.76 -11.18 0.16
C ILE A 136 14.69 -12.13 0.89
N ASN A 137 15.91 -12.26 0.36
CA ASN A 137 16.81 -13.37 0.68
C ASN A 137 16.07 -14.72 0.44
N GLU A 138 16.07 -15.61 1.43
CA GLU A 138 15.37 -16.90 1.43
C GLU A 138 13.87 -16.84 1.76
N ILE A 139 13.31 -15.67 2.08
CA ILE A 139 11.92 -15.54 2.53
C ILE A 139 11.01 -15.18 1.34
N VAL A 140 10.08 -16.06 1.00
CA VAL A 140 9.05 -15.78 -0.01
C VAL A 140 7.99 -14.88 0.61
N THR A 141 7.91 -13.65 0.12
CA THR A 141 7.04 -12.60 0.65
C THR A 141 5.93 -12.27 -0.34
N GLY A 142 4.68 -12.54 0.03
CA GLY A 142 3.49 -12.09 -0.69
C GLY A 142 3.02 -10.74 -0.17
N ILE A 143 2.74 -9.79 -1.06
CA ILE A 143 2.37 -8.42 -0.71
C ILE A 143 1.19 -7.96 -1.56
N SER A 144 0.16 -7.40 -0.92
CA SER A 144 -0.90 -6.65 -1.59
C SER A 144 -1.24 -5.40 -0.78
N SER A 145 -1.56 -4.30 -1.46
CA SER A 145 -1.98 -3.05 -0.81
C SER A 145 -3.51 -2.90 -0.70
N GLN A 146 -4.28 -3.89 -1.14
CA GLN A 146 -5.74 -3.89 -0.97
C GLN A 146 -6.09 -4.24 0.48
N ASP A 147 -7.04 -3.52 1.07
CA ASP A 147 -7.56 -3.81 2.42
C ASP A 147 -8.58 -4.97 2.39
N ILE A 148 -8.10 -6.12 1.93
CA ILE A 148 -8.89 -7.35 1.85
C ILE A 148 -9.34 -7.84 3.23
N LEU A 149 -8.58 -7.55 4.30
CA LEU A 149 -8.95 -7.99 5.65
C LEU A 149 -10.17 -7.24 6.17
N SER A 150 -10.27 -5.92 5.97
CA SER A 150 -11.47 -5.16 6.33
C SER A 150 -12.68 -5.61 5.53
N GLU A 151 -12.50 -5.91 4.24
CA GLU A 151 -13.58 -6.40 3.38
C GLU A 151 -14.06 -7.80 3.79
N LEU A 152 -13.15 -8.75 4.02
CA LEU A 152 -13.49 -10.07 4.54
C LEU A 152 -14.18 -9.97 5.90
N ARG A 153 -13.75 -9.05 6.78
CA ARG A 153 -14.43 -8.83 8.07
C ARG A 153 -15.88 -8.39 7.89
N HIS A 154 -16.17 -7.60 6.86
CA HIS A 154 -17.51 -7.09 6.61
C HIS A 154 -18.46 -8.21 6.18
N GLU A 155 -17.98 -9.10 5.31
CA GLU A 155 -18.80 -10.16 4.69
C GLU A 155 -18.68 -11.52 5.40
N GLU A 156 -17.81 -11.66 6.40
CA GLU A 156 -17.64 -12.93 7.13
C GLU A 156 -18.91 -13.29 7.90
N VAL A 157 -19.44 -14.49 7.61
CA VAL A 157 -20.46 -15.14 8.44
C VAL A 157 -19.84 -16.32 9.17
N THR A 158 -19.91 -16.30 10.51
CA THR A 158 -19.45 -17.41 11.34
C THR A 158 -20.61 -18.03 12.11
N GLY A 159 -20.51 -19.34 12.35
CA GLY A 159 -21.46 -20.08 13.19
C GLY A 159 -20.74 -20.92 14.23
N GLY A 160 -21.44 -21.24 15.32
CA GLY A 160 -20.92 -22.08 16.39
C GLY A 160 -20.00 -21.36 17.38
N ALA A 161 -19.25 -22.12 18.16
CA ALA A 161 -18.32 -21.57 19.14
C ALA A 161 -17.17 -20.82 18.46
N PRO A 162 -16.66 -19.72 19.06
CA PRO A 162 -15.54 -18.98 18.50
C PRO A 162 -14.34 -19.90 18.23
N GLN A 163 -13.90 -19.96 16.97
CA GLN A 163 -12.71 -20.74 16.63
C GLN A 163 -11.46 -20.14 17.31
N ALA A 164 -10.54 -21.03 17.69
CA ALA A 164 -9.25 -20.65 18.26
C ALA A 164 -8.53 -19.64 17.35
N GLY A 165 -7.98 -18.57 17.93
CA GLY A 165 -7.25 -17.53 17.22
C GLY A 165 -8.08 -16.32 16.78
N GLY A 166 -9.41 -16.37 16.87
CA GLY A 166 -10.28 -15.22 16.62
C GLY A 166 -10.25 -14.69 15.19
N ILE A 167 -10.83 -13.52 14.97
CA ILE A 167 -11.00 -12.94 13.63
C ILE A 167 -9.66 -12.73 12.91
N LEU A 168 -8.62 -12.27 13.62
CA LEU A 168 -7.30 -12.02 13.05
C LEU A 168 -6.54 -13.29 12.62
N ALA A 169 -7.01 -14.48 13.01
CA ALA A 169 -6.52 -15.74 12.45
C ALA A 169 -7.38 -16.23 11.28
N ARG A 170 -8.70 -16.01 11.33
CA ARG A 170 -9.64 -16.48 10.31
C ARG A 170 -9.54 -15.71 9.00
N LEU A 171 -9.44 -14.37 9.05
CA LEU A 171 -9.42 -13.57 7.83
C LEU A 171 -8.20 -13.91 6.94
N PRO A 172 -6.97 -13.97 7.47
CA PRO A 172 -5.82 -14.36 6.63
C PRO A 172 -5.89 -15.82 6.17
N LYS A 173 -6.54 -16.70 6.95
CA LYS A 173 -6.73 -18.10 6.56
C LYS A 173 -7.51 -18.20 5.25
N TYR A 174 -8.56 -17.39 5.05
CA TYR A 174 -9.29 -17.36 3.79
C TYR A 174 -8.40 -17.00 2.60
N ILE A 175 -7.51 -16.01 2.76
CA ILE A 175 -6.55 -15.60 1.72
C ILE A 175 -5.62 -16.77 1.34
N ILE A 176 -5.08 -17.45 2.36
CA ILE A 176 -4.13 -18.57 2.17
C ILE A 176 -4.82 -19.80 1.56
N GLU A 177 -6.00 -20.18 2.05
CA GLU A 177 -6.72 -21.36 1.57
C GLU A 177 -7.25 -21.17 0.14
N GLN A 178 -7.74 -19.97 -0.18
CA GLN A 178 -8.20 -19.61 -1.52
C GLN A 178 -7.05 -19.34 -2.49
N ARG A 179 -5.80 -19.26 -1.99
CA ARG A 179 -4.59 -19.00 -2.78
C ARG A 179 -4.76 -17.76 -3.66
N HIS A 180 -5.36 -16.71 -3.12
CA HIS A 180 -5.64 -15.50 -3.88
C HIS A 180 -5.53 -14.29 -2.95
N PHE A 181 -4.87 -13.22 -3.39
CA PHE A 181 -4.69 -12.00 -2.57
C PHE A 181 -6.00 -11.25 -2.28
N PHE A 182 -7.04 -11.48 -3.10
CA PHE A 182 -8.37 -10.88 -2.94
C PHE A 182 -9.46 -11.93 -3.18
N PRO A 183 -9.74 -12.86 -2.27
CA PRO A 183 -10.65 -13.99 -2.54
C PRO A 183 -12.14 -13.63 -2.44
N LEU A 184 -12.48 -12.42 -1.99
CA LEU A 184 -13.86 -11.97 -1.87
C LEU A 184 -14.41 -11.53 -3.24
N TYR A 185 -15.56 -12.09 -3.64
CA TYR A 185 -16.23 -11.68 -4.87
C TYR A 185 -17.77 -11.80 -4.77
N PRO A 186 -18.53 -10.77 -5.16
CA PRO A 186 -18.09 -9.39 -5.48
C PRO A 186 -17.40 -8.69 -4.29
N PRO A 187 -16.61 -7.62 -4.52
CA PRO A 187 -16.05 -6.82 -3.42
C PRO A 187 -17.16 -6.11 -2.64
N VAL A 188 -16.85 -5.68 -1.41
CA VAL A 188 -17.79 -4.98 -0.53
C VAL A 188 -18.31 -3.69 -1.20
N ASP A 189 -19.58 -3.35 -0.97
CA ASP A 189 -20.12 -2.07 -1.43
C ASP A 189 -19.26 -0.92 -0.86
N ARG A 190 -18.73 -0.08 -1.75
CA ARG A 190 -17.86 1.06 -1.40
C ARG A 190 -18.45 2.01 -0.36
N LYS A 191 -19.78 2.03 -0.18
CA LYS A 191 -20.48 2.81 0.86
C LYS A 191 -20.24 2.30 2.28
N LEU A 192 -19.85 1.04 2.41
CA LEU A 192 -19.60 0.34 3.68
C LEU A 192 -18.12 0.37 4.06
N LEU A 193 -17.26 0.82 3.13
CA LEU A 193 -15.84 1.06 3.38
C LEU A 193 -15.63 2.36 4.17
N LEU A 194 -14.42 2.55 4.68
CA LEU A 194 -14.04 3.75 5.40
C LEU A 194 -14.25 5.00 4.53
N ARG A 195 -14.81 6.04 5.15
CA ARG A 195 -15.05 7.31 4.48
C ARG A 195 -13.73 7.96 4.08
N THR A 196 -13.76 8.65 2.96
CA THR A 196 -12.60 9.40 2.45
C THR A 196 -12.76 10.90 2.70
N GLY A 197 -11.68 11.63 2.51
CA GLY A 197 -11.63 13.09 2.62
C GLY A 197 -12.31 13.85 1.47
N THR A 198 -12.91 13.14 0.50
CA THR A 198 -13.60 13.76 -0.64
C THR A 198 -14.98 14.28 -0.24
N VAL A 199 -15.54 15.20 -1.03
CA VAL A 199 -16.89 15.78 -0.80
C VAL A 199 -17.99 14.70 -0.75
N GLU A 200 -17.86 13.65 -1.57
CA GLU A 200 -18.81 12.53 -1.57
C GLU A 200 -18.62 11.60 -0.36
N GLY A 201 -17.44 11.62 0.26
CA GLY A 201 -17.06 10.77 1.39
C GLY A 201 -17.02 9.27 1.07
N ALA A 202 -17.24 8.87 -0.18
CA ALA A 202 -17.23 7.47 -0.61
C ALA A 202 -15.81 7.02 -0.94
N ALA A 203 -15.48 5.77 -0.59
CA ALA A 203 -14.24 5.14 -1.01
C ALA A 203 -14.29 4.76 -2.50
N ARG A 204 -13.11 4.64 -3.12
CA ARG A 204 -12.98 4.10 -4.49
C ARG A 204 -13.44 2.63 -4.60
N GLY A 205 -13.28 1.85 -3.54
CA GLY A 205 -13.52 0.40 -3.53
C GLY A 205 -12.32 -0.39 -4.07
N ALA A 206 -12.49 -1.71 -4.19
CA ALA A 206 -11.45 -2.63 -4.62
C ALA A 206 -11.02 -2.47 -6.10
N LEU A 207 -11.93 -1.96 -6.95
CA LEU A 207 -11.70 -1.67 -8.37
C LEU A 207 -11.16 -2.88 -9.16
N LEU A 208 -11.79 -4.05 -8.98
CA LEU A 208 -11.33 -5.30 -9.60
C LEU A 208 -11.53 -5.29 -11.13
N ASP A 209 -10.45 -5.51 -11.88
CA ASP A 209 -10.53 -5.94 -13.28
C ASP A 209 -10.68 -7.47 -13.32
N VAL A 210 -11.92 -7.90 -13.52
CA VAL A 210 -12.33 -9.31 -13.52
C VAL A 210 -11.55 -10.13 -14.56
N SER A 211 -11.13 -9.50 -15.68
CA SER A 211 -10.42 -10.18 -16.75
C SER A 211 -9.00 -10.60 -16.34
N TYR A 212 -8.43 -9.93 -15.34
CA TYR A 212 -7.05 -10.12 -14.88
C TYR A 212 -6.93 -10.65 -13.46
N LEU A 213 -8.03 -11.08 -12.82
CA LEU A 213 -8.00 -11.62 -11.45
C LEU A 213 -7.02 -12.79 -11.28
N LYS A 214 -6.74 -13.56 -12.33
CA LYS A 214 -5.71 -14.62 -12.29
C LYS A 214 -4.33 -14.11 -11.86
N LEU A 215 -3.99 -12.84 -12.08
CA LEU A 215 -2.74 -12.24 -11.61
C LEU A 215 -2.71 -12.06 -10.08
N GLY A 216 -3.85 -12.19 -9.41
CA GLY A 216 -3.98 -12.23 -7.96
C GLY A 216 -3.83 -13.62 -7.33
N GLU A 217 -3.67 -14.68 -8.13
CA GLU A 217 -3.52 -16.05 -7.64
C GLU A 217 -2.10 -16.33 -7.13
N MET A 218 -2.01 -17.01 -5.97
CA MET A 218 -0.78 -17.57 -5.40
C MET A 218 -0.52 -18.97 -5.99
N LEU A 219 -0.25 -19.00 -7.30
CA LEU A 219 -0.31 -20.23 -8.12
C LEU A 219 0.64 -21.34 -7.65
N ASN A 220 1.90 -20.99 -7.33
CA ASN A 220 2.97 -21.99 -7.22
C ASN A 220 3.60 -22.10 -5.82
N VAL A 221 3.40 -21.10 -4.97
CA VAL A 221 4.07 -21.03 -3.67
C VAL A 221 3.13 -20.40 -2.64
N ARG A 222 3.00 -21.06 -1.48
CA ARG A 222 2.47 -20.44 -0.27
C ARG A 222 3.57 -19.53 0.28
N PRO A 223 3.33 -18.22 0.48
CA PRO A 223 4.36 -17.34 1.00
C PRO A 223 4.76 -17.73 2.42
N ASP A 224 6.00 -17.49 2.79
CA ASP A 224 6.48 -17.57 4.17
C ASP A 224 5.98 -16.36 4.98
N LEU A 225 5.93 -15.19 4.32
CA LEU A 225 5.49 -13.91 4.86
C LEU A 225 4.39 -13.32 3.97
N LEU A 226 3.24 -13.00 4.54
CA LEU A 226 2.13 -12.33 3.87
C LEU A 226 1.92 -10.92 4.46
N ILE A 227 2.11 -9.89 3.66
CA ILE A 227 1.92 -8.49 4.02
C ILE A 227 0.60 -8.02 3.40
N VAL A 228 -0.37 -7.70 4.25
CA VAL A 228 -1.72 -7.25 3.88
C VAL A 228 -2.13 -6.09 4.78
N PRO A 229 -1.77 -4.84 4.43
CA PRO A 229 -2.18 -3.65 5.17
C PRO A 229 -3.69 -3.52 5.22
N SER A 230 -4.16 -3.03 6.36
CA SER A 230 -5.57 -2.97 6.68
C SER A 230 -5.84 -1.99 7.80
N ALA A 231 -6.96 -1.29 7.73
CA ALA A 231 -7.41 -0.42 8.82
C ALA A 231 -7.86 -1.17 10.09
N LEU A 232 -7.80 -2.50 10.08
CA LEU A 232 -7.85 -3.30 11.32
C LEU A 232 -6.67 -2.95 12.24
N PRO A 233 -6.77 -3.19 13.56
CA PRO A 233 -5.62 -3.02 14.46
C PRO A 233 -4.39 -3.78 13.93
N PRO A 234 -3.19 -3.16 13.98
CA PRO A 234 -1.96 -3.81 13.52
C PRO A 234 -1.74 -5.16 14.21
N PHE A 235 -1.26 -6.15 13.47
CA PHE A 235 -0.96 -7.47 14.02
C PHE A 235 0.12 -8.19 13.23
N ALA A 236 0.81 -9.10 13.92
CA ALA A 236 1.66 -10.11 13.32
C ALA A 236 1.24 -11.48 13.88
N LYS A 237 0.86 -12.42 13.00
CA LYS A 237 0.34 -13.72 13.42
C LYS A 237 0.72 -14.85 12.47
N VAL A 238 1.09 -15.99 13.02
CA VAL A 238 1.30 -17.21 12.24
C VAL A 238 -0.06 -17.89 11.98
N VAL A 239 -0.41 -18.06 10.70
CA VAL A 239 -1.65 -18.68 10.24
C VAL A 239 -1.30 -19.65 9.12
N GLU A 240 -1.68 -20.92 9.24
CA GLU A 240 -1.38 -21.95 8.22
C GLU A 240 0.12 -22.00 7.82
N SER A 241 1.00 -21.85 8.82
CA SER A 241 2.47 -21.76 8.67
C SER A 241 2.99 -20.55 7.90
N VAL A 242 2.17 -19.52 7.70
CA VAL A 242 2.54 -18.23 7.10
C VAL A 242 2.58 -17.16 8.19
N LEU A 243 3.65 -16.38 8.25
CA LEU A 243 3.66 -15.15 9.06
C LEU A 243 2.84 -14.09 8.34
N VAL A 244 1.71 -13.69 8.88
CA VAL A 244 0.85 -12.64 8.33
C VAL A 244 1.09 -11.35 9.11
N ILE A 245 1.32 -10.25 8.40
CA ILE A 245 1.54 -8.92 8.97
C ILE A 245 0.55 -7.93 8.37
N ASN A 246 -0.25 -7.33 9.25
CA ASN A 246 -0.91 -6.05 9.02
C ASN A 246 -0.09 -4.96 9.73
N PRO A 247 0.65 -4.10 9.01
CA PRO A 247 1.40 -3.00 9.62
C PRO A 247 0.49 -1.91 10.23
N GLY A 248 -0.79 -1.88 9.87
CA GLY A 248 -1.70 -0.75 10.11
C GLY A 248 -2.01 0.02 8.84
#